data_AF-A0A317XIX2-F1
#
_entry.id   AF-A0A317XIX2-F1
#
_cell.length_a   1.000
_cell.length_b   1.000
_cell.length_c   1.000
_cell.angle_alpha   90.00
_cell.angle_beta   90.00
_cell.angle_gamma   90.00
#
_symmetry.space_group_name_H-M   'P 1'
#
loop_
_entity.id
_entity.type
_entity.pdbx_description
1 polymer ?
#
loop_
_entity_poly.entity_id
_entity_poly.type
_entity_poly.pdbx_seq_one_letter_code
_entity_poly.pdbx_strand_id
1 'polypeptide(L)'
;MSNEKNAQELLKWGLANSTAAAPGPSVDQISADIAAGNRPDLADPRLYDAIMGKSETQMMREELAAAVDESRTVEDRCTALDNFEMLIEQIDNANNITSMKMWPPIIALLSSEEPRIQTATAWILGTAVQNNDKAQIAVLEFQPLAPLLDLLHSHDFAVRSKAMYALSGLLKHNPAAVDQFEKMNGWKYLQTALLDPNITLRRKTAFLINTLLFQDPSVLSVERVAEAASSSSASAATTASQSTDLALSTVVTPSQSRNTTSTATAVAPTTSSPNPSPPVPLERGPETMLTGIKHPNVAQALLSSGVLATLISSLLAPGTLVGGVTDADADTDSDSELHLLPPPSGPDGDTDQRLDLDFAEKAATSIITFVTKIPGSNPGDVLPSRIQALLKALNEELAGPPLDDRETFTSRHQELGIDATVFADFQSKIAAL
;
A
#
# COMPACT_ATOMS: atom_id res chain seq x y z
N MET A 1 1.51 19.45 -27.03
CA MET A 1 0.98 20.74 -27.57
C MET A 1 1.56 22.00 -26.92
N SER A 2 1.99 21.98 -25.64
CA SER A 2 2.57 23.18 -24.98
C SER A 2 3.89 23.66 -25.61
N ASN A 3 4.73 22.74 -26.09
CA ASN A 3 6.03 23.09 -26.67
C ASN A 3 5.92 23.90 -27.99
N GLU A 4 4.89 23.62 -28.80
CA GLU A 4 4.68 24.29 -30.09
C GLU A 4 4.10 25.70 -29.93
N LYS A 5 3.22 25.90 -28.94
CA LYS A 5 2.75 27.24 -28.55
C LYS A 5 3.87 28.08 -27.95
N ASN A 6 4.72 27.50 -27.09
CA ASN A 6 5.88 28.20 -26.54
C ASN A 6 6.87 28.60 -27.64
N ALA A 7 7.14 27.71 -28.60
CA ALA A 7 8.00 28.02 -29.74
C ALA A 7 7.43 29.17 -30.61
N GLN A 8 6.10 29.22 -30.81
CA GLN A 8 5.45 30.31 -31.54
C GLN A 8 5.49 31.64 -30.79
N GLU A 9 5.32 31.64 -29.46
CA GLU A 9 5.43 32.86 -28.64
C GLU A 9 6.88 33.37 -28.58
N LEU A 10 7.87 32.47 -28.45
CA LEU A 10 9.29 32.81 -28.57
C LEU A 10 9.62 33.42 -29.93
N LEU A 11 9.07 32.87 -31.01
CA LEU A 11 9.28 33.36 -32.36
C LEU A 11 8.61 34.73 -32.59
N LYS A 12 7.40 34.95 -32.07
CA LYS A 12 6.74 36.26 -32.10
C LYS A 12 7.51 37.32 -31.31
N TRP A 13 7.98 36.97 -30.12
CA TRP A 13 8.81 37.86 -29.30
C TRP A 13 10.13 38.18 -30.00
N GLY A 14 10.79 37.16 -30.58
CA GLY A 14 12.01 37.32 -31.36
C GLY A 14 11.83 38.23 -32.57
N LEU A 15 10.71 38.13 -33.29
CA LEU A 15 10.36 39.03 -34.40
C LEU A 15 10.07 40.46 -33.93
N ALA A 16 9.43 40.64 -32.77
CA ALA A 16 9.09 41.96 -32.22
C ALA A 16 10.32 42.72 -31.70
N ASN A 17 11.34 42.00 -31.21
CA ASN A 17 12.56 42.57 -30.65
C ASN A 17 13.78 42.46 -31.59
N SER A 18 13.63 41.82 -32.75
CA SER A 18 14.61 41.86 -33.83
C SER A 18 14.53 43.23 -34.53
N THR A 19 15.35 44.18 -34.08
CA THR A 19 15.45 45.50 -34.69
C THR A 19 16.05 45.42 -36.09
N ALA A 20 15.20 45.35 -37.12
CA ALA A 20 15.57 45.87 -38.42
C ALA A 20 15.45 47.41 -38.37
N ALA A 21 16.58 48.11 -38.16
CA ALA A 21 16.78 49.56 -38.37
C ALA A 21 16.70 50.56 -37.19
N ALA A 22 17.20 50.23 -36.00
CA ALA A 22 17.61 51.25 -35.00
C ALA A 22 18.99 50.90 -34.40
N PRO A 23 19.84 51.87 -34.02
CA PRO A 23 21.13 51.59 -33.37
C PRO A 23 20.85 51.05 -31.97
N GLY A 24 20.80 49.72 -31.86
CA GLY A 24 20.72 49.02 -30.57
C GLY A 24 22.03 49.15 -29.78
N PRO A 25 22.01 48.85 -28.47
CA PRO A 25 23.21 48.81 -27.64
C PRO A 25 24.26 47.88 -28.25
N SER A 26 25.54 48.23 -28.15
CA SER A 26 26.62 47.42 -28.71
C SER A 26 26.71 46.06 -27.99
N VAL A 27 27.26 45.05 -28.67
CA VAL A 27 27.49 43.71 -28.08
C VAL A 27 28.32 43.81 -26.79
N ASP A 28 29.24 44.78 -26.71
CA ASP A 28 30.05 45.03 -25.51
C ASP A 28 29.22 45.61 -24.35
N GLN A 29 28.22 46.45 -24.63
CA GLN A 29 27.30 46.98 -23.62
C GLN A 29 26.37 45.89 -23.08
N ILE A 30 25.82 45.05 -23.97
CA ILE A 30 25.00 43.90 -23.58
C ILE A 30 25.81 42.92 -22.72
N SER A 31 27.07 42.67 -23.08
CA SER A 31 27.97 41.80 -22.32
C SER A 31 28.32 42.37 -20.93
N ALA A 32 28.51 43.69 -20.84
CA ALA A 32 28.75 44.38 -19.57
C ALA A 32 27.51 44.39 -18.66
N ASP A 33 26.31 44.58 -19.23
CA ASP A 33 25.05 44.54 -18.49
C ASP A 33 24.74 43.14 -17.96
N ILE A 34 25.00 42.09 -18.76
CA ILE A 34 24.91 40.69 -18.32
C ILE A 34 25.91 40.40 -17.18
N ALA A 35 27.15 40.88 -17.28
CA ALA A 35 28.16 40.72 -16.23
C ALA A 35 27.81 41.49 -14.94
N ALA A 36 27.05 42.58 -15.05
CA ALA A 36 26.52 43.36 -13.94
C ALA A 36 25.20 42.81 -13.37
N GLY A 37 24.65 41.73 -13.93
CA GLY A 37 23.39 41.11 -13.49
C GLY A 37 22.12 41.80 -14.01
N ASN A 38 22.24 42.81 -14.88
CA ASN A 38 21.12 43.49 -15.52
C ASN A 38 20.76 42.75 -16.82
N ARG A 39 19.73 41.91 -16.76
CA ARG A 39 19.13 41.22 -17.92
C ARG A 39 17.77 41.83 -18.28
N PRO A 40 17.74 43.01 -18.93
CA PRO A 40 16.48 43.66 -19.33
C PRO A 40 15.67 42.83 -20.34
N ASP A 41 16.31 41.88 -21.03
CA ASP A 41 15.72 40.86 -21.89
C ASP A 41 14.86 39.83 -21.13
N LEU A 42 15.25 39.45 -19.92
CA LEU A 42 14.49 38.53 -19.05
C LEU A 42 13.45 39.25 -18.17
N ALA A 43 13.35 40.58 -18.26
CA ALA A 43 12.40 41.37 -17.47
C ALA A 43 10.97 41.35 -18.04
N ASP A 44 10.78 40.90 -19.29
CA ASP A 44 9.46 40.69 -19.88
C ASP A 44 8.86 39.35 -19.37
N PRO A 45 7.79 39.39 -18.55
CA PRO A 45 7.19 38.17 -18.01
C PRO A 45 6.71 37.21 -19.11
N ARG A 46 6.34 37.72 -20.29
CA ARG A 46 5.89 36.89 -21.41
C ARG A 46 7.02 36.13 -22.07
N LEU A 47 8.20 36.73 -22.20
CA LEU A 47 9.39 36.03 -22.69
C LEU A 47 9.87 35.02 -21.66
N TYR A 48 9.88 35.40 -20.38
CA TYR A 48 10.27 34.51 -19.30
C TYR A 48 9.40 33.25 -19.28
N ASP A 49 8.07 33.39 -19.35
CA ASP A 49 7.12 32.28 -19.43
C ASP A 49 7.28 31.46 -20.71
N ALA A 50 7.59 32.09 -21.84
CA ALA A 50 7.82 31.40 -23.12
C ALA A 50 9.14 30.60 -23.14
N ILE A 51 10.18 31.08 -22.46
CA ILE A 51 11.48 30.41 -22.31
C ILE A 51 11.42 29.29 -21.29
N MET A 52 10.83 29.54 -20.11
CA MET A 52 10.76 28.58 -19.01
C MET A 52 9.65 27.54 -19.19
N GLY A 53 8.68 27.82 -20.04
CA GLY A 53 7.48 27.01 -20.18
C GLY A 53 6.57 27.09 -18.96
N LYS A 54 5.50 26.29 -18.96
CA LYS A 54 4.60 26.20 -17.80
C LYS A 54 5.33 25.48 -16.67
N SER A 55 5.14 25.94 -15.43
CA SER A 55 5.57 25.16 -14.26
C SER A 55 4.76 23.86 -14.15
N GLU A 56 5.35 22.80 -13.63
CA GLU A 56 4.65 21.52 -13.39
C GLU A 56 3.45 21.72 -12.46
N THR A 57 3.59 22.56 -11.44
CA THR A 57 2.51 22.98 -10.53
C THR A 57 1.35 23.65 -11.28
N GLN A 58 1.63 24.43 -12.33
CA GLN A 58 0.58 25.00 -13.18
C GLN A 58 -0.06 23.93 -14.07
N MET A 59 0.74 23.04 -14.68
CA MET A 59 0.22 21.93 -15.49
C MET A 59 -0.71 21.04 -14.67
N MET A 60 -0.29 20.62 -13.47
CA MET A 60 -1.11 19.83 -12.54
C MET A 60 -2.48 20.48 -12.28
N ARG A 61 -2.54 21.81 -12.09
CA ARG A 61 -3.83 22.52 -11.89
C ARG A 61 -4.70 22.48 -13.13
N GLU A 62 -4.11 22.73 -14.30
CA GLU A 62 -4.85 22.78 -15.55
C GLU A 62 -5.39 21.40 -15.93
N GLU A 63 -4.59 20.34 -15.79
CA GLU A 63 -4.99 18.97 -16.08
C GLU A 63 -6.08 18.48 -15.10
N LEU A 64 -5.93 18.72 -13.79
CA LEU A 64 -6.98 18.33 -12.84
C LEU A 64 -8.27 19.13 -13.04
N ALA A 65 -8.19 20.42 -13.37
CA ALA A 65 -9.37 21.22 -13.70
C ALA A 65 -10.08 20.68 -14.95
N ALA A 66 -9.34 20.26 -15.96
CA ALA A 66 -9.89 19.61 -17.15
C ALA A 66 -10.52 18.24 -16.84
N ALA A 67 -9.95 17.47 -15.92
CA ALA A 67 -10.49 16.17 -15.52
C ALA A 67 -11.81 16.27 -14.73
N VAL A 68 -11.97 17.31 -13.90
CA VAL A 68 -13.18 17.54 -13.10
C VAL A 68 -14.31 18.18 -13.90
N ASP A 69 -14.00 18.83 -15.02
CA ASP A 69 -14.99 19.51 -15.87
C ASP A 69 -15.86 18.52 -16.67
N GLU A 70 -17.05 18.24 -16.15
CA GLU A 70 -18.05 17.34 -16.76
C GLU A 70 -18.63 17.86 -18.09
N SER A 71 -18.38 19.13 -18.47
CA SER A 71 -18.77 19.64 -19.79
C SER A 71 -17.88 19.13 -20.92
N ARG A 72 -16.71 18.57 -20.59
CA ARG A 72 -15.77 17.97 -21.54
C ARG A 72 -16.11 16.53 -21.84
N THR A 73 -15.61 16.04 -22.98
CA THR A 73 -15.77 14.63 -23.33
C THR A 73 -15.02 13.75 -22.34
N VAL A 74 -15.51 12.52 -22.14
CA VAL A 74 -14.83 11.52 -21.29
C VAL A 74 -13.39 11.29 -21.77
N GLU A 75 -13.15 11.31 -23.08
CA GLU A 75 -11.81 11.16 -23.66
C GLU A 75 -10.86 12.29 -23.26
N ASP A 76 -11.33 13.55 -23.32
CA ASP A 76 -10.52 14.71 -22.92
C ASP A 76 -10.21 14.67 -21.42
N ARG A 77 -11.19 14.26 -20.60
CA ARG A 77 -11.03 14.11 -19.15
C ARG A 77 -10.05 13.00 -18.81
N CYS A 78 -10.12 11.85 -19.50
CA CYS A 78 -9.16 10.76 -19.35
C CYS A 78 -7.75 11.19 -19.77
N THR A 79 -7.60 11.88 -20.90
CA THR A 79 -6.32 12.42 -21.35
C THR A 79 -5.71 13.35 -20.30
N ALA A 80 -6.55 14.18 -19.67
CA ALA A 80 -6.10 15.08 -18.60
C ALA A 80 -5.66 14.31 -17.34
N LEU A 81 -6.38 13.24 -16.96
CA LEU A 81 -5.97 12.37 -15.85
C LEU A 81 -4.65 11.65 -16.14
N ASP A 82 -4.44 11.15 -17.37
CA ASP A 82 -3.18 10.52 -17.77
C ASP A 82 -2.02 11.53 -17.75
N ASN A 83 -2.24 12.76 -18.23
CA ASN A 83 -1.24 13.83 -18.12
C ASN A 83 -0.92 14.18 -16.67
N PHE A 84 -1.93 14.23 -15.80
CA PHE A 84 -1.74 14.48 -14.37
C PHE A 84 -0.93 13.35 -13.72
N GLU A 85 -1.25 12.10 -14.05
CA GLU A 85 -0.54 10.91 -13.55
C GLU A 85 0.95 10.96 -13.90
N MET A 86 1.30 11.25 -15.16
CA MET A 86 2.69 11.41 -15.59
C MET A 86 3.45 12.49 -14.79
N LEU A 87 2.79 13.60 -14.45
CA LEU A 87 3.43 14.68 -13.67
C LEU A 87 3.75 14.25 -12.23
N ILE A 88 2.87 13.45 -11.62
CA ILE A 88 3.01 13.01 -10.23
C ILE A 88 3.86 11.73 -10.06
N GLU A 89 4.34 11.13 -11.14
CA GLU A 89 5.43 10.14 -11.07
C GLU A 89 6.68 10.74 -10.40
N GLN A 90 6.85 12.06 -10.48
CA GLN A 90 7.82 12.79 -9.67
C GLN A 90 7.30 12.96 -8.24
N ILE A 91 8.03 12.41 -7.27
CA ILE A 91 7.66 12.43 -5.84
C ILE A 91 7.43 13.86 -5.33
N ASP A 92 8.20 14.84 -5.79
CA ASP A 92 8.02 16.24 -5.42
C ASP A 92 6.66 16.80 -5.88
N ASN A 93 6.21 16.43 -7.08
CA ASN A 93 4.89 16.80 -7.58
C ASN A 93 3.77 16.07 -6.84
N ALA A 94 3.93 14.79 -6.54
CA ALA A 94 2.99 14.06 -5.69
C ALA A 94 2.82 14.73 -4.32
N ASN A 95 3.91 15.20 -3.72
CA ASN A 95 3.88 15.91 -2.44
C ASN A 95 3.21 17.30 -2.53
N ASN A 96 3.22 17.93 -3.70
CA ASN A 96 2.53 19.20 -3.93
C ASN A 96 0.99 19.07 -3.96
N ILE A 97 0.43 17.87 -4.16
CA ILE A 97 -1.03 17.65 -4.17
C ILE A 97 -1.69 18.22 -2.90
N THR A 98 -1.04 18.04 -1.75
CA THR A 98 -1.53 18.55 -0.45
C THR A 98 -1.52 20.07 -0.39
N SER A 99 -0.39 20.71 -0.71
CA SER A 99 -0.24 22.17 -0.65
C SER A 99 -1.14 22.88 -1.68
N MET A 100 -1.40 22.21 -2.80
CA MET A 100 -2.28 22.66 -3.87
C MET A 100 -3.76 22.34 -3.64
N LYS A 101 -4.12 21.67 -2.53
CA LYS A 101 -5.49 21.29 -2.16
C LYS A 101 -6.20 20.42 -3.21
N MET A 102 -5.47 19.51 -3.83
CA MET A 102 -5.96 18.69 -4.93
C MET A 102 -6.55 17.34 -4.49
N TRP A 103 -6.34 16.90 -3.25
CA TRP A 103 -6.91 15.65 -2.76
C TRP A 103 -8.45 15.58 -2.85
N PRO A 104 -9.23 16.58 -2.41
CA PRO A 104 -10.69 16.48 -2.48
C PRO A 104 -11.25 16.21 -3.89
N PRO A 105 -10.87 16.96 -4.95
CA PRO A 105 -11.34 16.63 -6.29
C PRO A 105 -10.83 15.29 -6.83
N ILE A 106 -9.60 14.87 -6.49
CA ILE A 106 -9.09 13.54 -6.89
C ILE A 106 -9.92 12.43 -6.23
N ILE A 107 -10.17 12.51 -4.92
CA ILE A 107 -10.97 11.50 -4.22
C ILE A 107 -12.41 11.47 -4.72
N ALA A 108 -13.00 12.63 -5.05
CA ALA A 108 -14.35 12.69 -5.61
C ALA A 108 -14.47 11.96 -6.96
N LEU A 109 -13.43 11.99 -7.81
CA LEU A 109 -13.43 11.30 -9.11
C LEU A 109 -13.41 9.77 -8.99
N LEU A 110 -13.05 9.19 -7.83
CA LEU A 110 -13.19 7.75 -7.58
C LEU A 110 -14.65 7.30 -7.61
N SER A 111 -15.60 8.20 -7.35
CA SER A 111 -17.04 7.94 -7.39
C SER A 111 -17.70 8.34 -8.72
N SER A 112 -16.92 8.63 -9.77
CA SER A 112 -17.43 8.92 -11.12
C SER A 112 -18.27 7.75 -11.66
N GLU A 113 -19.29 8.03 -12.46
CA GLU A 113 -20.08 7.00 -13.15
C GLU A 113 -19.28 6.31 -14.28
N GLU A 114 -18.20 6.93 -14.74
CA GLU A 114 -17.38 6.47 -15.86
C GLU A 114 -16.20 5.58 -15.39
N PRO A 115 -16.17 4.27 -15.73
CA PRO A 115 -15.11 3.36 -15.29
C PRO A 115 -13.70 3.78 -15.70
N ARG A 116 -13.56 4.45 -16.86
CA ARG A 116 -12.27 4.97 -17.33
C ARG A 116 -11.73 6.08 -16.41
N ILE A 117 -12.61 6.95 -15.92
CA ILE A 117 -12.26 8.00 -14.96
C ILE A 117 -11.92 7.38 -13.61
N GLN A 118 -12.72 6.42 -13.12
CA GLN A 118 -12.42 5.68 -11.89
C GLN A 118 -11.04 5.01 -11.96
N THR A 119 -10.74 4.34 -13.08
CA THR A 119 -9.47 3.65 -13.33
C THR A 119 -8.29 4.61 -13.28
N ALA A 120 -8.35 5.71 -14.05
CA ALA A 120 -7.27 6.71 -14.10
C ALA A 120 -7.09 7.41 -12.74
N THR A 121 -8.18 7.68 -12.02
CA THR A 121 -8.14 8.30 -10.69
C THR A 121 -7.52 7.37 -9.65
N ALA A 122 -7.91 6.10 -9.62
CA ALA A 122 -7.28 5.11 -8.75
C ALA A 122 -5.80 4.91 -9.09
N TRP A 123 -5.42 5.03 -10.36
CA TRP A 123 -4.02 5.02 -10.77
C TRP A 123 -3.26 6.23 -10.20
N ILE A 124 -3.76 7.45 -10.40
CA ILE A 124 -3.20 8.68 -9.80
C ILE A 124 -2.98 8.52 -8.30
N LEU A 125 -4.00 8.05 -7.57
CA LEU A 125 -3.91 7.85 -6.14
C LEU A 125 -2.83 6.84 -5.77
N GLY A 126 -2.76 5.72 -6.48
CA GLY A 126 -1.73 4.70 -6.28
C GLY A 126 -0.32 5.22 -6.55
N THR A 127 -0.11 5.94 -7.65
CA THR A 127 1.18 6.52 -8.02
C THR A 127 1.63 7.53 -6.97
N ALA A 128 0.71 8.40 -6.49
CA ALA A 128 1.04 9.41 -5.50
C ALA A 128 1.52 8.82 -4.15
N VAL A 129 0.92 7.71 -3.70
CA VAL A 129 1.20 7.10 -2.39
C VAL A 129 2.25 5.99 -2.44
N GLN A 130 2.61 5.48 -3.62
CA GLN A 130 3.53 4.36 -3.76
C GLN A 130 4.93 4.73 -3.24
N ASN A 131 5.34 4.11 -2.13
CA ASN A 131 6.63 4.37 -1.47
C ASN A 131 6.84 5.87 -1.12
N ASN A 132 5.75 6.59 -0.83
CA ASN A 132 5.76 8.01 -0.50
C ASN A 132 4.98 8.25 0.80
N ASP A 133 5.70 8.21 1.93
CA ASP A 133 5.14 8.35 3.28
C ASP A 133 4.41 9.68 3.49
N LYS A 134 4.92 10.79 2.96
CA LYS A 134 4.27 12.11 3.05
C LYS A 134 2.89 12.12 2.37
N ALA A 135 2.80 11.57 1.16
CA ALA A 135 1.52 11.46 0.47
C ALA A 135 0.58 10.45 1.14
N GLN A 136 1.11 9.30 1.60
CA GLN A 136 0.35 8.31 2.38
C GLN A 136 -0.29 8.93 3.62
N ILE A 137 0.47 9.71 4.41
CA ILE A 137 -0.03 10.38 5.61
C ILE A 137 -1.08 11.42 5.25
N ALA A 138 -0.76 12.30 4.30
CA ALA A 138 -1.62 13.42 3.94
C ALA A 138 -2.97 12.96 3.37
N VAL A 139 -2.98 11.92 2.53
CA VAL A 139 -4.22 11.49 1.87
C VAL A 139 -5.21 10.82 2.84
N LEU A 140 -4.73 10.21 3.94
CA LEU A 140 -5.61 9.53 4.91
C LEU A 140 -6.64 10.47 5.56
N GLU A 141 -6.35 11.76 5.68
CA GLU A 141 -7.30 12.77 6.19
C GLU A 141 -8.54 12.92 5.30
N PHE A 142 -8.46 12.52 4.03
CA PHE A 142 -9.52 12.60 3.04
C PHE A 142 -10.28 11.28 2.85
N GLN A 143 -10.08 10.31 3.74
CA GLN A 143 -10.79 9.02 3.78
C GLN A 143 -10.81 8.25 2.44
N PRO A 144 -9.65 8.05 1.78
CA PRO A 144 -9.57 7.39 0.47
C PRO A 144 -9.95 5.91 0.51
N LEU A 145 -9.88 5.27 1.69
CA LEU A 145 -10.13 3.84 1.85
C LEU A 145 -11.56 3.45 1.47
N ALA A 146 -12.57 4.21 1.90
CA ALA A 146 -13.97 3.89 1.60
C ALA A 146 -14.25 3.81 0.09
N PRO A 147 -13.99 4.84 -0.73
CA PRO A 147 -14.22 4.74 -2.17
C PRO A 147 -13.32 3.69 -2.84
N LEU A 148 -12.08 3.50 -2.39
CA LEU A 148 -11.21 2.43 -2.94
C LEU A 148 -11.75 1.03 -2.68
N LEU A 149 -12.28 0.78 -1.49
CA LEU A 149 -12.93 -0.50 -1.13
C LEU A 149 -14.18 -0.72 -1.97
N ASP A 150 -14.99 0.31 -2.20
CA ASP A 150 -16.16 0.22 -3.08
C ASP A 150 -15.78 -0.13 -4.53
N LEU A 151 -14.70 0.47 -5.05
CA LEU A 151 -14.20 0.17 -6.40
C LEU A 151 -13.71 -1.28 -6.58
N LEU A 152 -13.37 -2.00 -5.51
CA LEU A 152 -13.06 -3.44 -5.60
C LEU A 152 -14.26 -4.30 -5.99
N HIS A 153 -15.48 -3.76 -5.93
CA HIS A 153 -16.71 -4.44 -6.39
C HIS A 153 -17.15 -4.01 -7.79
N SER A 154 -16.39 -3.16 -8.48
CA SER A 154 -16.72 -2.72 -9.84
C SER A 154 -16.82 -3.91 -10.80
N HIS A 155 -17.75 -3.85 -11.75
CA HIS A 155 -17.83 -4.85 -12.82
C HIS A 155 -16.61 -4.77 -13.77
N ASP A 156 -15.95 -3.61 -13.83
CA ASP A 156 -14.79 -3.38 -14.68
C ASP A 156 -13.49 -3.86 -14.00
N PHE A 157 -12.76 -4.75 -14.66
CA PHE A 157 -11.50 -5.29 -14.14
C PHE A 157 -10.39 -4.22 -14.00
N ALA A 158 -10.30 -3.26 -14.93
CA ALA A 158 -9.29 -2.21 -14.86
C ALA A 158 -9.49 -1.33 -13.63
N VAL A 159 -10.75 -1.02 -13.30
CA VAL A 159 -11.13 -0.32 -12.07
C VAL A 159 -10.67 -1.11 -10.84
N ARG A 160 -11.07 -2.37 -10.70
CA ARG A 160 -10.66 -3.22 -9.55
C ARG A 160 -9.14 -3.34 -9.43
N SER A 161 -8.46 -3.50 -10.56
CA SER A 161 -7.00 -3.67 -10.65
C SER A 161 -6.23 -2.44 -10.21
N LYS A 162 -6.70 -1.23 -10.56
CA LYS A 162 -6.09 0.04 -10.12
C LYS A 162 -6.51 0.43 -8.70
N ALA A 163 -7.73 0.11 -8.27
CA ALA A 163 -8.12 0.25 -6.87
C ALA A 163 -7.25 -0.61 -5.94
N MET A 164 -7.00 -1.88 -6.30
CA MET A 164 -6.09 -2.77 -5.56
C MET A 164 -4.64 -2.25 -5.56
N TYR A 165 -4.19 -1.63 -6.66
CA TYR A 165 -2.87 -0.99 -6.71
C TYR A 165 -2.76 0.17 -5.71
N ALA A 166 -3.74 1.07 -5.71
CA ALA A 166 -3.78 2.20 -4.78
C ALA A 166 -3.91 1.74 -3.31
N LEU A 167 -4.77 0.76 -3.05
CA LEU A 167 -4.92 0.17 -1.72
C LEU A 167 -3.61 -0.47 -1.23
N SER A 168 -2.92 -1.21 -2.11
CA SER A 168 -1.60 -1.76 -1.80
C SER A 168 -0.59 -0.67 -1.46
N GLY A 169 -0.54 0.41 -2.26
CA GLY A 169 0.34 1.55 -2.01
C GLY A 169 0.03 2.23 -0.67
N LEU A 170 -1.24 2.35 -0.31
CA LEU A 170 -1.68 3.05 0.90
C LEU A 170 -1.45 2.23 2.19
N LEU A 171 -1.67 0.92 2.17
CA LEU A 171 -1.57 0.04 3.35
C LEU A 171 -0.11 -0.33 3.69
N LYS A 172 0.75 -0.45 2.67
CA LYS A 172 2.14 -0.87 2.88
C LYS A 172 2.91 0.15 3.69
N HIS A 173 3.59 -0.36 4.71
CA HIS A 173 4.37 0.42 5.65
C HIS A 173 3.57 1.51 6.36
N ASN A 174 2.24 1.37 6.50
CA ASN A 174 1.38 2.42 7.05
C ASN A 174 0.39 1.86 8.09
N PRO A 175 0.80 1.73 9.36
CA PRO A 175 -0.04 1.23 10.44
C PRO A 175 -1.36 1.98 10.60
N ALA A 176 -1.35 3.29 10.36
CA ALA A 176 -2.55 4.14 10.44
C ALA A 176 -3.58 3.75 9.38
N ALA A 177 -3.13 3.51 8.15
CA ALA A 177 -4.01 3.04 7.07
C ALA A 177 -4.55 1.64 7.36
N VAL A 178 -3.71 0.72 7.87
CA VAL A 178 -4.13 -0.65 8.21
C VAL A 178 -5.19 -0.63 9.34
N ASP A 179 -5.03 0.22 10.34
CA ASP A 179 -6.00 0.39 11.43
C ASP A 179 -7.35 0.93 10.92
N GLN A 180 -7.34 1.97 10.07
CA GLN A 180 -8.58 2.47 9.44
C GLN A 180 -9.24 1.42 8.55
N PHE A 181 -8.44 0.68 7.78
CA PHE A 181 -8.89 -0.39 6.91
C PHE A 181 -9.54 -1.54 7.69
N GLU A 182 -8.96 -1.93 8.84
CA GLU A 182 -9.55 -2.94 9.72
C GLU A 182 -10.90 -2.48 10.29
N LYS A 183 -10.98 -1.23 10.77
CA LYS A 183 -12.24 -0.63 11.27
C LYS A 183 -13.35 -0.58 10.21
N MET A 184 -12.99 -0.55 8.93
CA MET A 184 -13.91 -0.61 7.80
C MET A 184 -14.25 -2.04 7.34
N ASN A 185 -13.86 -3.08 8.09
CA ASN A 185 -13.97 -4.48 7.67
C ASN A 185 -13.24 -4.77 6.33
N GLY A 186 -12.18 -4.02 6.03
CA GLY A 186 -11.45 -4.12 4.76
C GLY A 186 -10.91 -5.52 4.46
N TRP A 187 -10.60 -6.32 5.48
CA TRP A 187 -10.15 -7.70 5.33
C TRP A 187 -11.15 -8.58 4.54
N LYS A 188 -12.46 -8.34 4.69
CA LYS A 188 -13.49 -9.04 3.91
C LYS A 188 -13.43 -8.68 2.43
N TYR A 189 -13.04 -7.45 2.08
CA TYR A 189 -12.85 -7.06 0.69
C TYR A 189 -11.66 -7.79 0.07
N LEU A 190 -10.56 -7.99 0.82
CA LEU A 190 -9.43 -8.82 0.34
C LEU A 190 -9.84 -10.29 0.23
N GLN A 191 -10.67 -10.80 1.15
CA GLN A 191 -11.23 -12.15 1.05
C GLN A 191 -11.99 -12.32 -0.27
N THR A 192 -12.90 -11.40 -0.60
CA THR A 192 -13.64 -11.40 -1.87
C THR A 192 -12.70 -11.25 -3.07
N ALA A 193 -11.67 -10.40 -2.99
CA ALA A 193 -10.70 -10.20 -4.07
C ALA A 193 -9.80 -11.41 -4.33
N LEU A 194 -9.62 -12.33 -3.37
CA LEU A 194 -9.00 -13.64 -3.61
C LEU A 194 -9.88 -14.56 -4.45
N LEU A 195 -11.18 -14.26 -4.55
CA LEU A 195 -12.16 -14.99 -5.35
C LEU A 195 -12.50 -14.27 -6.66
N ASP A 196 -11.80 -13.19 -7.00
CA ASP A 196 -12.09 -12.42 -8.21
C ASP A 196 -11.98 -13.30 -9.48
N PRO A 197 -12.88 -13.16 -10.47
CA PRO A 197 -12.79 -13.93 -11.71
C PRO A 197 -11.48 -13.70 -12.49
N ASN A 198 -10.74 -12.61 -12.21
CA ASN A 198 -9.45 -12.35 -12.83
C ASN A 198 -8.29 -12.79 -11.91
N ILE A 199 -7.52 -13.78 -12.38
CA ILE A 199 -6.35 -14.30 -11.66
C ILE A 199 -5.28 -13.24 -11.36
N THR A 200 -5.18 -12.19 -12.18
CA THR A 200 -4.24 -11.08 -11.94
C THR A 200 -4.60 -10.31 -10.67
N LEU A 201 -5.90 -10.14 -10.39
CA LEU A 201 -6.33 -9.48 -9.16
C LEU A 201 -6.01 -10.37 -7.95
N ARG A 202 -6.27 -11.67 -8.05
CA ARG A 202 -5.94 -12.62 -6.97
C ARG A 202 -4.47 -12.64 -6.62
N ARG A 203 -3.58 -12.67 -7.63
CA ARG A 203 -2.12 -12.57 -7.45
C ARG A 203 -1.74 -11.31 -6.68
N LYS A 204 -2.29 -10.15 -7.07
CA LYS A 204 -2.06 -8.87 -6.37
C LYS A 204 -2.56 -8.91 -4.92
N THR A 205 -3.73 -9.49 -4.68
CA THR A 205 -4.32 -9.63 -3.35
C THR A 205 -3.47 -10.53 -2.45
N ALA A 206 -3.07 -11.72 -2.92
CA ALA A 206 -2.20 -12.62 -2.18
C ALA A 206 -0.84 -11.97 -1.86
N PHE A 207 -0.25 -11.27 -2.83
CA PHE A 207 0.98 -10.51 -2.61
C PHE A 207 0.83 -9.42 -1.54
N LEU A 208 -0.27 -8.66 -1.57
CA LEU A 208 -0.56 -7.64 -0.58
C LEU A 208 -0.71 -8.27 0.82
N ILE A 209 -1.46 -9.36 0.95
CA ILE A 209 -1.63 -10.08 2.23
C ILE A 209 -0.28 -10.54 2.79
N ASN A 210 0.57 -11.17 1.97
CA ASN A 210 1.92 -11.56 2.39
C ASN A 210 2.75 -10.35 2.85
N THR A 211 2.66 -9.24 2.12
CA THR A 211 3.40 -8.02 2.45
C THR A 211 2.97 -7.47 3.81
N LEU A 212 1.66 -7.42 4.09
CA LEU A 212 1.14 -6.94 5.37
C LEU A 212 1.52 -7.87 6.53
N LEU A 213 1.47 -9.19 6.32
CA LEU A 213 1.93 -10.18 7.31
C LEU A 213 3.42 -10.04 7.63
N PHE A 214 4.24 -9.78 6.62
CA PHE A 214 5.68 -9.61 6.79
C PHE A 214 6.01 -8.32 7.55
N GLN A 215 5.28 -7.24 7.29
CA GLN A 215 5.46 -5.94 7.95
C GLN A 215 4.96 -5.93 9.41
N ASP A 216 3.98 -6.76 9.75
CA ASP A 216 3.45 -6.86 11.11
C ASP A 216 4.42 -7.60 12.04
N PRO A 217 4.95 -6.97 13.10
CA PRO A 217 5.80 -7.67 14.08
C PRO A 217 5.02 -8.56 15.04
N SER A 218 3.68 -8.48 15.05
CA SER A 218 2.83 -9.20 16.01
C SER A 218 2.86 -10.70 15.78
N VAL A 219 2.71 -11.45 16.87
CA VAL A 219 2.43 -12.89 16.86
C VAL A 219 0.96 -13.12 17.19
N LEU A 220 0.43 -14.28 16.82
CA LEU A 220 -0.90 -14.68 17.26
C LEU A 220 -0.94 -14.81 18.78
N SER A 221 -2.03 -14.36 19.39
CA SER A 221 -2.28 -14.44 20.81
C SER A 221 -3.69 -14.95 21.04
N VAL A 222 -3.89 -15.70 22.12
CA VAL A 222 -5.24 -16.06 22.61
C VAL A 222 -5.87 -14.80 23.21
N GLU A 223 -6.25 -13.84 22.38
CA GLU A 223 -7.22 -12.84 22.81
C GLU A 223 -8.57 -13.55 22.84
N ARG A 224 -8.97 -13.99 24.03
CA ARG A 224 -10.36 -14.38 24.27
C ARG A 224 -11.21 -13.20 23.81
N VAL A 225 -12.07 -13.44 22.83
CA VAL A 225 -13.14 -12.51 22.44
C VAL A 225 -14.04 -12.31 23.65
N ALA A 226 -13.64 -11.39 24.53
CA ALA A 226 -14.30 -11.08 25.79
C ALA A 226 -14.46 -9.56 25.94
N GLU A 227 -14.75 -8.86 24.85
CA GLU A 227 -15.02 -7.42 24.88
C GLU A 227 -16.04 -7.05 23.79
N ALA A 228 -17.22 -7.66 23.87
CA ALA A 228 -18.43 -7.17 23.19
C ALA A 228 -19.68 -7.18 24.09
N ALA A 229 -19.58 -7.59 25.35
CA ALA A 229 -20.74 -7.75 26.25
C ALA A 229 -20.67 -6.93 27.56
N SER A 230 -19.59 -6.17 27.81
CA SER A 230 -19.36 -5.47 29.09
C SER A 230 -19.50 -3.94 29.03
N SER A 231 -19.78 -3.33 27.86
CA SER A 231 -19.92 -1.86 27.73
C SER A 231 -21.36 -1.32 27.83
N SER A 232 -22.34 -2.14 28.25
CA SER A 232 -23.75 -1.72 28.37
C SER A 232 -24.29 -1.65 29.81
N SER A 233 -23.44 -1.58 30.83
CA SER A 233 -23.92 -1.44 32.22
C SER A 233 -22.96 -0.73 33.19
N ALA A 234 -22.52 0.49 32.88
CA ALA A 234 -21.96 1.40 33.89
C ALA A 234 -22.02 2.87 33.46
N SER A 235 -23.23 3.43 33.35
CA SER A 235 -23.39 4.89 33.44
C SER A 235 -24.66 5.21 34.22
N ALA A 236 -24.56 5.08 35.53
CA ALA A 236 -25.45 5.74 36.48
C ALA A 236 -24.70 5.93 37.81
N ALA A 237 -24.69 7.18 38.28
CA ALA A 237 -24.22 7.67 39.57
C ALA A 237 -22.69 7.81 39.77
N THR A 238 -22.18 9.03 39.81
CA THR A 238 -22.11 9.79 41.07
C THR A 238 -21.51 11.19 40.85
N THR A 239 -22.17 12.13 41.48
CA THR A 239 -22.01 13.58 41.52
C THR A 239 -20.78 14.02 42.33
N ALA A 240 -20.12 15.09 41.85
CA ALA A 240 -19.49 16.20 42.57
C ALA A 240 -18.66 15.95 43.85
N SER A 241 -17.38 16.38 43.82
CA SER A 241 -16.83 17.36 44.80
C SER A 241 -15.48 17.94 44.36
N GLN A 242 -15.28 19.20 44.76
CA GLN A 242 -14.23 20.17 44.41
C GLN A 242 -12.91 19.99 45.18
N SER A 243 -11.84 20.61 44.66
CA SER A 243 -10.78 21.42 45.35
C SER A 243 -9.40 21.19 44.68
N THR A 244 -8.90 22.11 43.83
CA THR A 244 -7.88 23.14 44.13
C THR A 244 -6.58 22.63 44.76
N ASP A 245 -5.47 22.64 44.03
CA ASP A 245 -4.35 23.56 44.34
C ASP A 245 -3.28 23.63 43.23
N LEU A 246 -2.71 24.82 43.06
CA LEU A 246 -1.54 25.13 42.23
C LEU A 246 -0.27 25.08 43.09
N ALA A 247 0.84 24.52 42.56
CA ALA A 247 2.18 25.04 42.89
C ALA A 247 3.27 24.62 41.87
N LEU A 248 4.22 25.54 41.76
CA LEU A 248 5.25 25.79 40.75
C LEU A 248 6.59 25.04 41.02
N SER A 249 7.31 24.75 39.94
CA SER A 249 8.78 24.68 39.76
C SER A 249 9.70 23.97 40.76
N THR A 250 10.56 23.07 40.26
CA THR A 250 12.02 23.20 40.49
C THR A 250 12.87 22.44 39.46
N VAL A 251 13.88 23.14 38.96
CA VAL A 251 15.02 22.66 38.15
C VAL A 251 16.04 21.98 39.06
N VAL A 252 16.52 20.77 38.72
CA VAL A 252 17.87 20.27 39.07
C VAL A 252 18.30 19.15 38.07
N THR A 253 19.32 19.43 37.28
CA THR A 253 20.41 18.47 36.91
C THR A 253 21.59 18.79 37.84
N PRO A 254 22.61 17.92 38.09
CA PRO A 254 23.26 17.04 37.11
C PRO A 254 23.84 15.70 37.67
N SER A 255 24.45 14.92 36.77
CA SER A 255 25.84 14.39 36.89
C SER A 255 26.01 12.93 36.43
N GLN A 256 27.15 12.75 35.76
CA GLN A 256 27.60 11.57 35.01
C GLN A 256 28.17 10.49 35.93
N SER A 257 28.12 9.23 35.48
CA SER A 257 29.09 8.19 35.84
C SER A 257 29.26 7.21 34.68
N ARG A 258 30.53 7.05 34.27
CA ARG A 258 31.05 6.12 33.24
C ARG A 258 31.46 4.79 33.89
N ASN A 259 31.42 3.72 33.09
CA ASN A 259 32.35 2.56 33.05
C ASN A 259 32.04 1.82 31.73
N THR A 260 32.86 1.87 30.65
CA THR A 260 34.03 1.00 30.30
C THR A 260 33.76 -0.49 30.58
N THR A 261 33.90 -1.47 29.68
CA THR A 261 34.89 -1.73 28.61
C THR A 261 34.41 -2.96 27.80
N SER A 262 34.59 -3.01 26.46
CA SER A 262 35.28 -4.13 25.79
C SER A 262 35.34 -3.98 24.27
N THR A 263 36.54 -4.24 23.80
CA THR A 263 37.12 -3.94 22.50
C THR A 263 37.05 -5.18 21.60
N ALA A 264 36.70 -5.02 20.32
CA ALA A 264 37.12 -5.94 19.27
C ALA A 264 37.59 -5.12 18.07
N THR A 265 38.90 -5.20 17.85
CA THR A 265 39.69 -4.49 16.85
C THR A 265 39.51 -5.10 15.46
N ALA A 266 39.25 -4.27 14.45
CA ALA A 266 39.62 -4.56 13.07
C ALA A 266 40.38 -3.34 12.51
N VAL A 267 41.64 -3.57 12.18
CA VAL A 267 42.58 -2.58 11.63
C VAL A 267 42.29 -2.42 10.13
N ALA A 268 42.12 -1.18 9.66
CA ALA A 268 42.15 -0.81 8.24
C ALA A 268 42.95 0.50 8.07
N PRO A 269 43.57 0.72 6.89
CA PRO A 269 44.79 1.51 6.76
C PRO A 269 44.58 3.02 6.81
N THR A 270 45.62 3.71 7.29
CA THR A 270 45.70 5.16 7.40
C THR A 270 45.86 5.83 6.05
N THR A 271 44.88 6.62 5.63
CA THR A 271 45.10 7.76 4.73
C THR A 271 44.53 9.01 5.38
N SER A 272 45.42 9.98 5.61
CA SER A 272 45.15 11.27 6.22
C SER A 272 44.30 12.15 5.30
N SER A 273 43.14 12.61 5.77
CA SER A 273 42.48 13.81 5.25
C SER A 273 41.86 14.61 6.41
N PRO A 274 42.03 15.94 6.46
CA PRO A 274 41.60 16.76 7.58
C PRO A 274 40.21 17.35 7.28
N ASN A 275 39.14 16.58 7.47
CA ASN A 275 37.79 17.09 7.69
C ASN A 275 36.86 15.94 8.06
N PRO A 276 36.26 15.91 9.26
CA PRO A 276 35.22 14.93 9.57
C PRO A 276 33.94 15.32 8.83
N SER A 277 33.60 14.59 7.78
CA SER A 277 32.25 14.59 7.22
C SER A 277 31.25 14.31 8.35
N PRO A 278 30.08 14.98 8.40
CA PRO A 278 29.08 14.67 9.40
C PRO A 278 28.68 13.19 9.28
N PRO A 279 28.40 12.50 10.40
CA PRO A 279 27.99 11.10 10.36
C PRO A 279 26.75 10.99 9.47
N VAL A 280 26.80 10.06 8.52
CA VAL A 280 25.64 9.67 7.70
C VAL A 280 24.46 9.45 8.66
N PRO A 281 23.33 10.16 8.49
CA PRO A 281 22.17 9.91 9.32
C PRO A 281 21.80 8.44 9.22
N LEU A 282 21.63 7.76 10.37
CA LEU A 282 21.02 6.43 10.42
C LEU A 282 19.74 6.48 9.59
N GLU A 283 19.61 5.60 8.59
CA GLU A 283 18.39 5.48 7.78
C GLU A 283 17.20 5.32 8.74
N ARG A 284 16.37 6.36 8.83
CA ARG A 284 15.11 6.29 9.56
C ARG A 284 14.12 5.58 8.65
N GLY A 285 13.37 4.63 9.21
CA GLY A 285 12.24 4.02 8.52
C GLY A 285 11.19 5.06 8.11
N PRO A 286 10.19 4.66 7.30
CA PRO A 286 9.20 5.60 6.75
C PRO A 286 8.45 6.36 7.85
N GLU A 287 8.13 7.63 7.60
CA GLU A 287 7.50 8.52 8.59
C GLU A 287 6.16 7.98 9.10
N THR A 288 5.45 7.22 8.27
CA THR A 288 4.20 6.51 8.62
C THR A 288 4.34 5.57 9.83
N MET A 289 5.54 5.00 10.05
CA MET A 289 5.82 4.11 11.19
C MET A 289 6.12 4.86 12.49
N LEU A 290 6.27 6.19 12.44
CA LEU A 290 6.61 7.04 13.59
C LEU A 290 5.39 7.65 14.28
N THR A 291 4.18 7.36 13.78
CA THR A 291 2.90 7.92 14.25
C THR A 291 2.47 7.47 15.65
N GLY A 292 3.19 6.53 16.26
CA GLY A 292 2.85 5.95 17.57
C GLY A 292 1.63 5.02 17.54
N ILE A 293 1.02 4.82 16.37
CA ILE A 293 -0.09 3.89 16.16
C ILE A 293 0.48 2.48 16.16
N LYS A 294 -0.01 1.64 17.07
CA LYS A 294 0.36 0.22 17.12
C LYS A 294 -0.10 -0.44 15.82
N HIS A 295 0.80 -1.18 15.16
CA HIS A 295 0.44 -1.97 13.99
C HIS A 295 -0.67 -2.96 14.36
N PRO A 296 -1.79 -3.01 13.61
CA PRO A 296 -2.83 -4.01 13.86
C PRO A 296 -2.29 -5.43 13.69
N ASN A 297 -2.84 -6.38 14.44
CA ASN A 297 -2.41 -7.78 14.36
C ASN A 297 -3.00 -8.40 13.09
N VAL A 298 -2.22 -8.38 12.01
CA VAL A 298 -2.63 -8.85 10.69
C VAL A 298 -2.95 -10.34 10.75
N ALA A 299 -2.14 -11.14 11.44
CA ALA A 299 -2.39 -12.57 11.56
C ALA A 299 -3.75 -12.84 12.22
N GLN A 300 -4.08 -12.13 13.30
CA GLN A 300 -5.38 -12.25 13.96
C GLN A 300 -6.53 -11.81 13.05
N ALA A 301 -6.34 -10.72 12.29
CA ALA A 301 -7.34 -10.23 11.35
C ALA A 301 -7.59 -11.21 10.19
N LEU A 302 -6.56 -11.89 9.67
CA LEU A 302 -6.72 -12.91 8.63
C LEU A 302 -7.50 -14.13 9.12
N LEU A 303 -7.37 -14.48 10.42
CA LEU A 303 -8.16 -15.54 11.04
C LEU A 303 -9.62 -15.13 11.19
N SER A 304 -9.89 -13.97 11.79
CA SER A 304 -11.26 -13.53 12.10
C SER A 304 -12.08 -13.18 10.86
N SER A 305 -11.42 -12.73 9.78
CA SER A 305 -12.07 -12.40 8.51
C SER A 305 -12.27 -13.59 7.57
N GLY A 306 -11.66 -14.76 7.85
CA GLY A 306 -11.72 -15.93 6.97
C GLY A 306 -10.81 -15.84 5.74
N VAL A 307 -9.98 -14.79 5.60
CA VAL A 307 -9.01 -14.65 4.51
C VAL A 307 -8.02 -15.82 4.50
N LEU A 308 -7.54 -16.25 5.67
CA LEU A 308 -6.62 -17.39 5.75
C LEU A 308 -7.28 -18.68 5.23
N ALA A 309 -8.54 -18.93 5.62
CA ALA A 309 -9.27 -20.09 5.14
C ALA A 309 -9.43 -20.06 3.62
N THR A 310 -9.77 -18.89 3.05
CA THR A 310 -9.86 -18.68 1.60
C THR A 310 -8.53 -18.95 0.88
N LEU A 311 -7.40 -18.46 1.41
CA LEU A 311 -6.08 -18.74 0.87
C LEU A 311 -5.76 -20.23 0.88
N ILE A 312 -5.94 -20.90 2.01
CA ILE A 312 -5.64 -22.34 2.11
C ILE A 312 -6.54 -23.12 1.15
N SER A 313 -7.84 -22.86 1.16
CA SER A 313 -8.80 -23.51 0.27
C SER A 313 -8.50 -23.29 -1.21
N SER A 314 -7.92 -22.14 -1.60
CA SER A 314 -7.54 -21.89 -3.00
C SER A 314 -6.42 -22.78 -3.53
N LEU A 315 -5.67 -23.44 -2.63
CA LEU A 315 -4.59 -24.35 -2.95
C LEU A 315 -4.98 -25.83 -2.85
N LEU A 316 -6.18 -26.15 -2.37
CA LEU A 316 -6.64 -27.53 -2.20
C LEU A 316 -7.54 -27.96 -3.36
N ALA A 317 -7.56 -29.26 -3.66
CA ALA A 317 -8.42 -29.81 -4.70
C ALA A 317 -9.92 -29.54 -4.43
N PRO A 318 -10.72 -29.29 -5.49
CA PRO A 318 -12.17 -29.25 -5.37
C PRO A 318 -12.70 -30.56 -4.75
N GLY A 319 -13.44 -30.43 -3.66
CA GLY A 319 -14.01 -31.57 -2.94
C GLY A 319 -13.10 -32.21 -1.91
N THR A 320 -11.93 -31.62 -1.58
CA THR A 320 -11.13 -32.06 -0.42
C THR A 320 -11.99 -32.04 0.85
N LEU A 321 -12.39 -33.23 1.29
CA LEU A 321 -13.12 -33.44 2.54
C LEU A 321 -12.13 -33.27 3.69
N VAL A 322 -12.17 -32.11 4.32
CA VAL A 322 -11.48 -31.90 5.59
C VAL A 322 -12.31 -32.59 6.67
N GLY A 323 -12.06 -33.88 6.89
CA GLY A 323 -12.76 -34.68 7.90
C GLY A 323 -12.40 -34.24 9.32
N GLY A 324 -13.39 -34.13 10.21
CA GLY A 324 -13.14 -34.08 11.66
C GLY A 324 -13.94 -33.12 12.54
N VAL A 325 -15.03 -32.50 12.06
CA VAL A 325 -15.98 -31.81 12.97
C VAL A 325 -17.37 -32.33 12.71
N THR A 326 -17.73 -33.41 13.39
CA THR A 326 -19.12 -33.64 13.77
C THR A 326 -19.32 -32.84 15.04
N ASP A 327 -20.06 -31.73 14.97
CA ASP A 327 -20.57 -31.08 16.17
C ASP A 327 -21.47 -32.10 16.86
N ALA A 328 -20.95 -32.76 17.89
CA ALA A 328 -21.67 -33.78 18.65
C ALA A 328 -22.82 -33.21 19.50
N ASP A 329 -23.06 -31.89 19.44
CA ASP A 329 -24.09 -31.17 20.20
C ASP A 329 -25.12 -30.43 19.33
N ALA A 330 -25.19 -30.69 18.02
CA ALA A 330 -26.19 -30.07 17.14
C ALA A 330 -27.45 -30.94 16.99
N ASP A 331 -28.22 -31.08 18.06
CA ASP A 331 -29.65 -31.41 17.96
C ASP A 331 -30.39 -30.17 17.44
N THR A 332 -30.33 -29.90 16.13
CA THR A 332 -31.32 -29.04 15.46
C THR A 332 -31.35 -29.29 13.96
N ASP A 333 -32.50 -29.79 13.50
CA ASP A 333 -32.93 -29.80 12.11
C ASP A 333 -32.86 -28.38 11.50
N SER A 334 -31.79 -28.09 10.76
CA SER A 334 -31.75 -27.13 9.66
C SER A 334 -30.36 -27.16 9.01
N ASP A 335 -30.29 -27.62 7.77
CA ASP A 335 -29.28 -27.34 6.73
C ASP A 335 -28.07 -26.50 7.18
N SER A 336 -27.20 -27.07 8.01
CA SER A 336 -25.95 -26.43 8.41
C SER A 336 -24.97 -26.55 7.25
N GLU A 337 -25.09 -25.60 6.33
CA GLU A 337 -24.42 -25.54 5.05
C GLU A 337 -22.91 -25.85 5.19
N LEU A 338 -22.57 -27.05 4.69
CA LEU A 338 -21.34 -27.36 4.01
C LEU A 338 -21.01 -26.21 3.05
N HIS A 339 -20.34 -25.16 3.52
CA HIS A 339 -19.91 -24.10 2.62
C HIS A 339 -18.73 -24.64 1.81
N LEU A 340 -19.13 -25.26 0.70
CA LEU A 340 -18.35 -25.68 -0.44
C LEU A 340 -17.25 -24.65 -0.71
N LEU A 341 -16.06 -25.17 -1.00
CA LEU A 341 -14.93 -24.42 -1.54
C LEU A 341 -15.44 -23.35 -2.51
N PRO A 342 -14.95 -22.10 -2.42
CA PRO A 342 -15.42 -21.04 -3.29
C PRO A 342 -15.30 -21.52 -4.74
N PRO A 343 -16.36 -21.38 -5.55
CA PRO A 343 -16.40 -21.94 -6.89
C PRO A 343 -15.20 -21.43 -7.69
N PRO A 344 -14.62 -22.26 -8.58
CA PRO A 344 -13.59 -21.81 -9.50
C PRO A 344 -14.09 -20.53 -10.17
N SER A 345 -13.38 -19.43 -9.94
CA SER A 345 -13.83 -18.14 -10.46
C SER A 345 -12.88 -17.76 -11.61
N GLY A 346 -13.39 -17.99 -12.81
CA GLY A 346 -12.95 -17.38 -14.05
C GLY A 346 -14.20 -16.88 -14.76
N PRO A 347 -14.10 -16.16 -15.88
CA PRO A 347 -15.27 -15.82 -16.70
C PRO A 347 -16.12 -17.06 -17.08
N ASP A 348 -15.52 -18.26 -17.12
CA ASP A 348 -16.18 -19.53 -17.44
C ASP A 348 -16.22 -20.54 -16.29
N GLY A 349 -15.69 -20.20 -15.10
CA GLY A 349 -15.63 -21.15 -13.97
C GLY A 349 -14.70 -22.36 -14.15
N ASP A 350 -13.82 -22.36 -15.17
CA ASP A 350 -13.05 -23.56 -15.56
C ASP A 350 -11.55 -23.52 -15.25
N THR A 351 -11.00 -22.43 -14.69
CA THR A 351 -9.57 -22.37 -14.38
C THR A 351 -9.33 -22.73 -12.92
N ASP A 352 -8.83 -23.96 -12.70
CA ASP A 352 -8.31 -24.39 -11.41
C ASP A 352 -7.20 -23.41 -10.97
N GLN A 353 -7.43 -22.70 -9.87
CA GLN A 353 -6.53 -21.66 -9.38
C GLN A 353 -5.15 -22.23 -9.01
N ARG A 354 -5.09 -23.53 -8.73
CA ARG A 354 -3.84 -24.25 -8.43
C ARG A 354 -2.94 -24.36 -9.64
N LEU A 355 -3.48 -24.31 -10.86
CA LEU A 355 -2.67 -24.35 -12.08
C LEU A 355 -1.94 -23.03 -12.34
N ASP A 356 -2.40 -21.94 -11.72
CA ASP A 356 -1.71 -20.67 -11.80
C ASP A 356 -0.52 -20.62 -10.85
N LEU A 357 0.67 -20.94 -11.36
CA LEU A 357 1.88 -21.06 -10.54
C LEU A 357 2.19 -19.77 -9.75
N ASP A 358 2.00 -18.61 -10.39
CA ASP A 358 2.30 -17.31 -9.78
C ASP A 358 1.35 -16.95 -8.62
N PHE A 359 0.06 -17.28 -8.75
CA PHE A 359 -0.89 -17.16 -7.65
C PHE A 359 -0.61 -18.19 -6.55
N ALA A 360 -0.37 -19.45 -6.94
CA ALA A 360 -0.17 -20.54 -6.01
C ALA A 360 1.09 -20.32 -5.14
N GLU A 361 2.18 -19.84 -5.73
CA GLU A 361 3.40 -19.44 -5.02
C GLU A 361 3.09 -18.32 -4.01
N LYS A 362 2.39 -17.26 -4.43
CA LYS A 362 2.05 -16.13 -3.55
C LYS A 362 1.13 -16.53 -2.41
N ALA A 363 0.12 -17.36 -2.68
CA ALA A 363 -0.79 -17.88 -1.67
C ALA A 363 -0.06 -18.79 -0.68
N ALA A 364 0.75 -19.73 -1.17
CA ALA A 364 1.54 -20.63 -0.31
C ALA A 364 2.53 -19.84 0.56
N THR A 365 3.23 -18.88 -0.03
CA THR A 365 4.14 -17.97 0.70
C THR A 365 3.39 -17.19 1.78
N SER A 366 2.21 -16.66 1.48
CA SER A 366 1.38 -15.95 2.47
C SER A 366 1.02 -16.85 3.66
N ILE A 367 0.63 -18.10 3.39
CA ILE A 367 0.24 -19.07 4.41
C ILE A 367 1.46 -19.51 5.24
N ILE A 368 2.61 -19.73 4.60
CA ILE A 368 3.87 -20.06 5.30
C ILE A 368 4.28 -18.89 6.20
N THR A 369 4.26 -17.66 5.70
CA THR A 369 4.51 -16.45 6.50
C THR A 369 3.56 -16.37 7.68
N PHE A 370 2.27 -16.65 7.49
CA PHE A 370 1.30 -16.72 8.57
C PHE A 370 1.68 -17.76 9.63
N VAL A 371 2.09 -18.97 9.23
CA VAL A 371 2.50 -20.04 10.15
C VAL A 371 3.71 -19.64 11.00
N THR A 372 4.60 -18.79 10.49
CA THR A 372 5.68 -18.22 11.30
C THR A 372 5.17 -17.39 12.49
N LYS A 373 3.98 -16.78 12.37
CA LYS A 373 3.32 -15.97 13.41
C LYS A 373 2.62 -16.79 14.49
N ILE A 374 2.49 -18.10 14.31
CA ILE A 374 1.95 -19.00 15.35
C ILE A 374 2.98 -19.13 16.49
N PRO A 375 2.59 -18.87 17.75
CA PRO A 375 3.49 -19.00 18.89
C PRO A 375 3.96 -20.44 19.07
N GLY A 376 5.20 -20.63 19.54
CA GLY A 376 5.77 -21.97 19.77
C GLY A 376 5.17 -22.73 20.96
N SER A 377 4.49 -22.02 21.88
CA SER A 377 3.83 -22.61 23.05
C SER A 377 2.33 -22.76 22.79
N ASN A 378 1.81 -23.98 22.90
CA ASN A 378 0.39 -24.35 22.72
C ASN A 378 -0.23 -23.85 21.40
N PRO A 379 0.34 -24.18 20.23
CA PRO A 379 -0.14 -23.65 18.94
C PRO A 379 -1.57 -24.13 18.61
N GLY A 380 -1.97 -25.30 19.10
CA GLY A 380 -3.32 -25.85 18.95
C GLY A 380 -4.42 -25.10 19.70
N ASP A 381 -4.09 -24.35 20.76
CA ASP A 381 -5.08 -23.57 21.53
C ASP A 381 -5.42 -22.24 20.84
N VAL A 382 -4.56 -21.78 19.91
CA VAL A 382 -4.68 -20.46 19.26
C VAL A 382 -5.49 -20.55 17.96
N LEU A 383 -5.43 -21.69 17.27
CA LEU A 383 -6.06 -21.88 15.97
C LEU A 383 -7.36 -22.69 16.09
N PRO A 384 -8.46 -22.28 15.41
CA PRO A 384 -9.66 -23.12 15.31
C PRO A 384 -9.35 -24.49 14.69
N SER A 385 -10.00 -25.56 15.15
CA SER A 385 -9.77 -26.93 14.67
C SER A 385 -9.92 -27.07 13.15
N ARG A 386 -10.86 -26.34 12.54
CA ARG A 386 -11.03 -26.26 11.08
C ARG A 386 -9.79 -25.75 10.36
N ILE A 387 -9.14 -24.70 10.89
CA ILE A 387 -7.93 -24.12 10.30
C ILE A 387 -6.74 -25.09 10.45
N GLN A 388 -6.62 -25.76 11.60
CA GLN A 388 -5.59 -26.77 11.80
C GLN A 388 -5.71 -27.90 10.78
N ALA A 389 -6.93 -28.40 10.56
CA ALA A 389 -7.18 -29.46 9.59
C ALA A 389 -6.91 -29.02 8.14
N LEU A 390 -7.27 -27.77 7.79
CA LEU A 390 -6.92 -27.17 6.49
C LEU A 390 -5.41 -27.05 6.27
N LEU A 391 -4.66 -26.62 7.30
CA LEU A 391 -3.20 -26.54 7.22
C LEU A 391 -2.53 -27.91 7.07
N LYS A 392 -3.07 -28.94 7.75
CA LYS A 392 -2.61 -30.33 7.58
C LYS A 392 -2.85 -30.84 6.15
N ALA A 393 -4.03 -30.59 5.59
CA ALA A 393 -4.33 -30.93 4.20
C ALA A 393 -3.43 -30.18 3.20
N LEU A 394 -3.14 -28.89 3.46
CA LEU A 394 -2.22 -28.12 2.63
C LEU A 394 -0.79 -28.67 2.69
N ASN A 395 -0.35 -29.11 3.87
CA ASN A 395 0.96 -29.72 4.03
C ASN A 395 1.09 -31.00 3.18
N GLU A 396 0.04 -31.83 3.13
CA GLU A 396 -0.01 -33.01 2.27
C GLU A 396 0.02 -32.63 0.78
N GLU A 397 -0.74 -31.62 0.35
CA GLU A 397 -0.73 -31.12 -1.04
C GLU A 397 0.67 -30.59 -1.44
N LEU A 398 1.33 -29.79 -0.59
CA LEU A 398 2.65 -29.22 -0.87
C LEU A 398 3.77 -30.27 -0.86
N ALA A 399 3.63 -31.34 -0.06
CA ALA A 399 4.54 -32.48 -0.05
C ALA A 399 4.26 -33.48 -1.19
N GLY A 400 3.06 -33.43 -1.76
CA GLY A 400 2.61 -34.28 -2.85
C GLY A 400 3.31 -34.03 -4.19
N PRO A 401 2.92 -34.76 -5.24
CA PRO A 401 3.49 -34.61 -6.58
C PRO A 401 3.21 -33.21 -7.16
N PRO A 402 4.08 -32.71 -8.08
CA PRO A 402 3.79 -31.48 -8.80
C PRO A 402 2.51 -31.62 -9.66
N LEU A 403 1.88 -30.49 -9.97
CA LEU A 403 0.69 -30.47 -10.83
C LEU A 403 1.05 -30.35 -12.32
N ASP A 404 2.17 -29.69 -12.64
CA ASP A 404 2.76 -29.73 -13.98
C ASP A 404 3.74 -30.91 -14.09
N ASP A 405 3.50 -31.82 -15.04
CA ASP A 405 4.30 -33.03 -15.29
C ASP A 405 5.72 -32.74 -15.87
N ARG A 406 6.21 -31.50 -15.76
CA ARG A 406 7.59 -31.17 -16.14
C ARG A 406 8.55 -31.98 -15.29
N GLU A 407 9.45 -32.72 -15.96
CA GLU A 407 10.43 -33.64 -15.35
C GLU A 407 11.43 -32.97 -14.35
N THR A 408 11.31 -31.66 -14.10
CA THR A 408 12.23 -30.89 -13.25
C THR A 408 11.88 -30.92 -11.76
N PHE A 409 10.62 -31.19 -11.38
CA PHE A 409 10.18 -31.09 -9.98
C PHE A 409 9.74 -32.45 -9.44
N THR A 410 10.09 -32.74 -8.19
CA THR A 410 9.69 -34.00 -7.52
C THR A 410 8.50 -33.83 -6.57
N SER A 411 8.16 -32.60 -6.24
CA SER A 411 7.07 -32.28 -5.31
C SER A 411 6.51 -30.88 -5.58
N ARG A 412 5.30 -30.63 -5.07
CA ARG A 412 4.58 -29.39 -5.31
C ARG A 412 5.27 -28.16 -4.72
N HIS A 413 5.86 -28.24 -3.52
CA HIS A 413 6.60 -27.09 -2.96
C HIS A 413 7.81 -26.68 -3.81
N GLN A 414 8.50 -27.64 -4.45
CA GLN A 414 9.61 -27.34 -5.37
C GLN A 414 9.11 -26.68 -6.66
N GLU A 415 7.97 -27.14 -7.19
CA GLU A 415 7.32 -26.54 -8.34
C GLU A 415 6.96 -25.07 -8.07
N LEU A 416 6.49 -24.77 -6.86
CA LEU A 416 6.19 -23.41 -6.39
C LEU A 416 7.43 -22.59 -6.01
N GLY A 417 8.65 -23.11 -6.17
CA GLY A 417 9.87 -22.39 -5.81
C GLY A 417 10.06 -22.15 -4.31
N ILE A 418 9.36 -22.89 -3.45
CA ILE A 418 9.49 -22.77 -1.99
C ILE A 418 10.77 -23.48 -1.55
N ASP A 419 11.64 -22.74 -0.84
CA ASP A 419 12.89 -23.28 -0.34
C ASP A 419 12.68 -24.47 0.62
N ALA A 420 13.53 -25.50 0.52
CA ALA A 420 13.39 -26.72 1.29
C ALA A 420 13.53 -26.49 2.80
N THR A 421 14.35 -25.51 3.23
CA THR A 421 14.50 -25.18 4.67
C THR A 421 13.25 -24.49 5.19
N VAL A 422 12.69 -23.56 4.41
CA VAL A 422 11.43 -22.88 4.73
C VAL A 422 10.27 -23.87 4.82
N PHE A 423 10.22 -24.83 3.89
CA PHE A 423 9.19 -25.87 3.90
C PHE A 423 9.34 -26.85 5.08
N ALA A 424 10.57 -27.22 5.44
CA ALA A 424 10.82 -28.05 6.63
C ALA A 424 10.41 -27.36 7.93
N ASP A 425 10.65 -26.05 8.07
CA ASP A 425 10.20 -25.26 9.22
C ASP A 425 8.67 -25.17 9.29
N PHE A 426 8.02 -25.01 8.14
CA PHE A 426 6.56 -25.09 8.02
C PHE A 426 6.05 -26.45 8.49
N GLN A 427 6.62 -27.55 7.99
CA GLN A 427 6.26 -28.92 8.39
C GLN A 427 6.40 -29.16 9.88
N SER A 428 7.50 -28.72 10.47
CA SER A 428 7.77 -28.82 11.92
C SER A 428 6.70 -28.10 12.74
N LYS A 429 6.28 -26.89 12.31
CA LYS A 429 5.21 -26.14 12.96
C LYS A 429 3.83 -26.80 12.78
N ILE A 430 3.52 -27.33 11.59
CA ILE A 430 2.25 -28.03 11.35
C ILE A 430 2.16 -29.33 12.15
N ALA A 431 3.28 -30.05 12.33
CA ALA A 431 3.32 -31.27 13.15
C ALA A 431 3.09 -31.00 14.65
N ALA A 432 3.27 -29.76 15.10
CA ALA A 432 3.01 -29.34 16.48
C ALA A 432 1.54 -28.91 16.73
N LEU A 433 0.71 -28.81 15.67
CA LEU A 433 -0.74 -28.59 15.72
C LEU A 433 -1.48 -29.92 15.85
#